data_AF-A0A9D6S5E6-F1
#
_entry.id   AF-A0A9D6S5E6-F1
#
_cell.length_a   1.000
_cell.length_b   1.000
_cell.length_c   1.000
_cell.angle_alpha   90.00
_cell.angle_beta   90.00
_cell.angle_gamma   90.00
#
_symmetry.space_group_name_H-M   'P 1'
#
loop_
_entity.id
_entity.type
_entity.pdbx_description
1 polymer ?
#
loop_
_entity_poly.entity_id
_entity_poly.type
_entity_poly.pdbx_seq_one_letter_code
_entity_poly.pdbx_strand_id
1 'polypeptide(L)'
;MDVKSKQPVPWIFWILIASVLVVLGQSMYENYLAKNYLFFVEASCDSTVNECYSRSCDNIDDCPPNGLTAYRVFQLPASQFNNCSDNSCLNICPSEAYVCEEIMCSTQEDVSCEGTTAATTNI
;
A
#
# COMPACT_ATOMS: atom_id res chain seq x y z
N MET A 1 28.54 8.27 -52.81
CA MET A 1 27.87 7.76 -51.59
C MET A 1 27.95 8.86 -50.56
N ASP A 2 26.94 9.72 -50.51
CA ASP A 2 26.92 10.87 -49.60
C ASP A 2 26.62 10.41 -48.18
N VAL A 3 27.64 10.45 -47.34
CA VAL A 3 27.51 10.17 -45.90
C VAL A 3 26.83 11.39 -45.29
N LYS A 4 25.53 11.25 -45.00
CA LYS A 4 24.70 12.28 -44.37
C LYS A 4 25.35 12.67 -43.03
N SER A 5 25.89 13.89 -42.98
CA SER A 5 26.54 14.47 -41.80
C SER A 5 25.62 14.39 -40.59
N LYS A 6 26.06 13.71 -39.52
CA LYS A 6 25.39 13.69 -38.22
C LYS A 6 25.30 15.13 -37.71
N GLN A 7 24.12 15.74 -37.79
CA GLN A 7 23.89 17.03 -37.12
C GLN A 7 24.13 16.85 -35.61
N PRO A 8 24.92 17.71 -34.97
CA PRO A 8 25.15 17.63 -33.54
C PRO A 8 23.83 17.91 -32.80
N VAL A 9 23.55 17.09 -31.79
CA VAL A 9 22.36 17.27 -30.95
C VAL A 9 22.49 18.62 -30.22
N PRO A 10 21.48 19.50 -30.30
CA PRO A 10 21.50 20.76 -29.58
C PRO A 10 21.67 20.55 -28.07
N TRP A 11 22.52 21.35 -27.43
CA TRP A 11 22.85 21.24 -25.99
C TRP A 11 21.62 21.27 -25.07
N ILE A 12 20.52 21.92 -25.50
CA ILE A 12 19.28 21.98 -24.73
C ILE A 12 18.64 20.60 -24.50
N PHE A 13 18.84 19.64 -25.41
CA PHE A 13 18.35 18.27 -25.20
C PHE A 13 19.08 17.57 -24.05
N TRP A 14 20.35 17.89 -23.81
CA TRP A 14 21.08 17.36 -22.66
C TRP A 14 20.54 17.92 -21.34
N ILE A 15 20.13 19.19 -21.31
CA ILE A 15 19.49 19.77 -20.14
C ILE A 15 18.14 19.13 -19.87
N LEU A 16 17.33 18.92 -20.92
CA LEU A 16 16.04 18.24 -20.79
C LEU A 16 16.21 16.80 -20.27
N ILE A 17 17.21 16.07 -20.78
CA ILE A 17 17.52 14.72 -20.28
C ILE A 17 17.96 14.79 -18.81
N ALA A 18 18.85 15.70 -18.46
CA ALA A 18 19.31 15.86 -17.08
C ALA A 18 18.16 16.22 -16.12
N SER A 19 17.24 17.10 -16.51
CA SER A 19 16.09 17.45 -15.67
C SER A 19 15.14 16.26 -15.46
N VAL A 20 14.90 15.46 -16.51
CA VAL A 20 14.10 14.24 -16.39
C VAL A 20 14.77 13.25 -15.44
N LEU A 21 16.09 13.04 -15.57
CA LEU A 21 16.83 12.14 -14.67
C LEU A 21 16.79 12.60 -13.21
N VAL A 22 16.85 13.91 -12.94
CA VAL A 22 16.72 14.45 -11.58
C VAL A 22 15.34 14.13 -11.00
N VAL A 23 14.26 14.37 -11.75
CA VAL A 23 12.89 14.08 -11.29
C VAL A 23 12.68 12.58 -11.06
N LEU A 24 13.19 11.73 -11.96
CA LEU A 24 13.16 10.28 -11.79
C LEU A 24 13.93 9.84 -10.55
N GLY A 25 15.11 10.43 -10.31
CA GLY A 25 15.93 10.14 -9.13
C GLY A 25 15.24 10.54 -7.82
N GLN A 26 14.61 11.72 -7.78
CA GLN A 26 13.84 12.17 -6.62
C GLN A 26 12.64 11.25 -6.36
N SER A 27 11.86 10.94 -7.40
CA SER A 27 10.72 10.04 -7.29
C SER A 27 11.13 8.64 -6.83
N MET A 28 12.23 8.10 -7.37
CA MET A 28 12.79 6.82 -6.94
C MET A 28 13.26 6.86 -5.48
N TYR A 29 13.88 7.96 -5.05
CA TYR A 29 14.33 8.12 -3.68
C TYR A 29 13.16 8.11 -2.68
N GLU A 30 12.13 8.92 -2.92
CA GLU A 30 10.98 9.02 -2.02
C GLU A 30 10.17 7.73 -1.95
N ASN A 31 9.93 7.09 -3.10
CA ASN A 31 9.09 5.90 -3.17
C ASN A 31 9.83 4.61 -2.81
N TYR A 32 11.09 4.44 -3.24
CA TYR A 32 11.78 3.16 -3.07
C TYR A 32 12.68 3.12 -1.83
N LEU A 33 13.41 4.21 -1.56
CA LEU A 33 14.36 4.26 -0.44
C LEU A 33 13.71 4.78 0.84
N ALA A 34 13.10 5.96 0.79
CA ALA A 34 12.45 6.55 1.95
C ALA A 34 11.15 5.85 2.31
N LYS A 35 10.47 5.23 1.33
CA LYS A 35 9.18 4.55 1.48
C LYS A 35 8.16 5.44 2.21
N ASN A 36 8.08 6.71 1.80
CA ASN A 36 7.20 7.72 2.39
C ASN A 36 5.74 7.58 1.92
N TYR A 37 5.22 6.36 1.90
CA TYR A 37 3.81 6.09 1.61
C TYR A 37 3.22 5.20 2.70
N LEU A 38 1.92 5.34 2.90
CA LEU A 38 1.16 4.54 3.85
C LEU A 38 0.71 3.26 3.16
N PHE A 39 0.78 2.16 3.89
CA PHE A 39 0.36 0.83 3.44
C PHE A 39 -0.67 0.28 4.41
N PHE A 40 -1.70 -0.38 3.86
CA PHE A 40 -2.73 -1.05 4.64
C PHE A 40 -2.34 -2.50 4.86
N VAL A 41 -2.29 -2.93 6.11
CA VAL A 41 -1.99 -4.30 6.49
C VAL A 41 -3.20 -4.91 7.15
N GLU A 42 -3.56 -6.09 6.68
CA GLU A 42 -4.61 -6.91 7.27
C GLU A 42 -3.97 -7.90 8.24
N ALA A 43 -4.45 -7.90 9.48
CA ALA A 43 -3.99 -8.81 10.52
C ALA A 43 -5.15 -9.63 11.09
N SER A 44 -4.83 -10.81 11.63
CA SER A 44 -5.82 -11.69 12.27
C SER A 44 -6.57 -10.96 13.39
N CYS A 45 -7.89 -11.15 13.43
CA CYS A 45 -8.75 -10.57 14.46
C CYS A 45 -9.47 -11.65 15.27
N ASP A 46 -9.51 -11.48 16.59
CA ASP A 46 -10.34 -12.29 17.47
C ASP A 46 -11.69 -11.57 17.70
N SER A 47 -12.73 -12.09 17.05
CA SER A 47 -14.10 -11.56 17.12
C SER A 47 -14.78 -11.78 18.48
N THR A 48 -14.15 -12.53 19.40
CA THR A 48 -14.66 -12.66 20.77
C THR A 48 -14.24 -11.50 21.67
N VAL A 49 -13.20 -10.75 21.26
CA VAL A 49 -12.61 -9.66 22.04
C VAL A 49 -12.79 -8.30 21.36
N ASN A 50 -12.78 -8.24 20.02
CA ASN A 50 -12.81 -6.99 19.26
C ASN A 50 -13.85 -7.03 18.13
N GLU A 51 -14.25 -5.85 17.63
CA GLU A 51 -14.98 -5.74 16.37
C GLU A 51 -13.99 -5.97 15.20
N CYS A 52 -14.35 -6.88 14.30
CA CYS A 52 -13.50 -7.32 13.20
C CYS A 52 -14.18 -7.09 11.86
N TYR A 53 -13.41 -6.76 10.83
CA TYR A 53 -13.88 -6.93 9.48
C TYR A 53 -14.07 -8.42 9.20
N SER A 54 -15.13 -8.74 8.46
CA SER A 54 -15.44 -10.09 8.02
C SER A 54 -15.56 -10.14 6.51
N ARG A 55 -14.99 -11.17 5.89
CA ARG A 55 -15.19 -11.48 4.48
C ARG A 55 -15.49 -12.96 4.29
N SER A 56 -16.32 -13.28 3.31
CA SER A 56 -16.54 -14.65 2.87
C SER A 56 -15.43 -15.08 1.92
N CYS A 57 -14.77 -16.19 2.24
CA CYS A 57 -13.81 -16.87 1.34
C CYS A 57 -14.41 -18.16 0.79
N ASP A 58 -15.70 -18.13 0.42
CA ASP A 58 -16.40 -19.30 -0.13
C ASP A 58 -15.84 -19.70 -1.51
N ASN A 59 -15.30 -18.73 -2.25
CA ASN A 59 -14.54 -18.96 -3.47
C ASN A 59 -13.04 -18.75 -3.19
N ILE A 60 -12.24 -19.80 -3.36
CA ILE A 60 -10.81 -19.79 -3.06
C ILE A 60 -10.03 -18.80 -3.94
N ASP A 61 -10.51 -18.57 -5.17
CA ASP A 61 -9.90 -17.67 -6.14
C ASP A 61 -10.12 -16.18 -5.80
N ASP A 62 -11.15 -15.87 -5.00
CA ASP A 62 -11.49 -14.51 -4.57
C ASP A 62 -10.94 -14.18 -3.16
N CYS A 63 -10.36 -15.17 -2.47
CA CYS A 63 -9.81 -14.97 -1.14
C CYS A 63 -8.37 -14.40 -1.25
N PRO A 64 -8.02 -13.37 -0.46
CA PRO A 64 -6.66 -12.86 -0.47
C PRO A 64 -5.68 -13.95 -0.01
N PRO A 65 -4.40 -13.90 -0.45
CA PRO A 65 -3.41 -14.93 -0.12
C PRO A 65 -3.13 -15.11 1.37
N ASN A 66 -3.55 -14.16 2.21
CA ASN A 66 -3.41 -14.23 3.67
C ASN A 66 -4.43 -15.20 4.31
N GLY A 67 -5.49 -15.61 3.59
CA GLY A 67 -6.52 -16.53 4.08
C GLY A 67 -7.35 -16.00 5.24
N LEU A 68 -7.34 -14.69 5.49
CA LEU A 68 -8.03 -14.10 6.64
C LEU A 68 -9.50 -13.83 6.32
N THR A 69 -10.39 -14.53 7.02
CA THR A 69 -11.84 -14.29 6.97
C THR A 69 -12.29 -13.26 8.01
N ALA A 70 -11.64 -13.21 9.17
CA ALA A 70 -11.84 -12.20 10.21
C ALA A 70 -10.53 -11.44 10.44
N TYR A 71 -10.56 -10.11 10.26
CA TYR A 71 -9.33 -9.31 10.21
C TYR A 71 -9.52 -7.88 10.73
N ARG A 72 -8.39 -7.25 11.08
CA ARG A 72 -8.27 -5.81 11.39
C ARG A 72 -7.41 -5.16 10.33
N VAL A 73 -7.61 -3.86 10.10
CA VAL A 73 -6.85 -3.11 9.12
C VAL A 73 -6.02 -2.04 9.82
N PHE A 74 -4.71 -2.07 9.58
CA PHE A 74 -3.76 -1.10 10.09
C PHE A 74 -3.17 -0.28 8.95
N GLN A 75 -3.09 1.02 9.11
CA GLN A 75 -2.42 1.93 8.22
C GLN A 75 -1.08 2.33 8.84
N LEU A 76 0.03 1.99 8.17
CA LEU A 76 1.37 2.30 8.67
C LEU A 76 2.31 2.74 7.53
N PRO A 77 3.43 3.44 7.83
CA PRO A 77 4.41 3.80 6.82
C PRO A 77 5.12 2.54 6.31
N ALA A 78 5.29 2.44 5.00
CA ALA A 78 5.93 1.28 4.37
C ALA A 78 7.40 1.08 4.80
N SER A 79 8.06 2.14 5.30
CA SER A 79 9.37 2.06 5.95
C SER A 79 9.37 1.22 7.22
N GLN A 80 8.23 1.16 7.94
CA GLN A 80 8.07 0.42 9.19
C GLN A 80 7.43 -0.96 9.01
N PHE A 81 7.11 -1.36 7.78
CA PHE A 81 6.50 -2.67 7.50
C PHE A 81 7.32 -3.83 8.07
N ASN A 82 8.65 -3.74 8.07
CA ASN A 82 9.54 -4.75 8.64
C ASN A 82 9.30 -4.99 10.14
N ASN A 83 8.75 -4.01 10.87
CA ASN A 83 8.43 -4.19 12.27
C ASN A 83 7.20 -5.10 12.44
N CYS A 84 6.33 -5.20 11.42
CA CYS A 84 5.14 -6.08 11.37
C CYS A 84 5.50 -7.49 10.89
N SER A 85 6.63 -7.99 11.39
CA SER A 85 7.14 -9.31 11.04
C SER A 85 6.30 -10.47 11.60
N ASP A 86 5.45 -10.19 12.58
CA ASP A 86 4.54 -11.17 13.20
C ASP A 86 3.16 -11.24 12.53
N ASN A 87 2.93 -10.46 11.47
CA ASN A 87 1.64 -10.31 10.78
C ASN A 87 0.48 -9.87 11.68
N SER A 88 0.75 -9.43 12.91
CA SER A 88 -0.26 -8.94 13.85
C SER A 88 -0.34 -7.41 13.80
N CYS A 89 0.81 -6.75 13.60
CA CYS A 89 1.00 -5.30 13.69
C CYS A 89 0.55 -4.67 15.03
N LEU A 90 0.12 -5.48 16.01
CA LEU A 90 -0.45 -5.02 17.29
C LEU A 90 0.59 -4.33 18.18
N ASN A 91 1.86 -4.72 18.04
CA ASN A 91 2.96 -4.21 18.87
C ASN A 91 3.61 -2.93 18.31
N ILE A 92 3.17 -2.49 17.14
CA ILE A 92 3.79 -1.41 16.34
C ILE A 92 3.02 -0.11 16.53
N CYS A 93 1.69 -0.20 16.45
CA CYS A 93 0.81 0.95 16.57
C CYS A 93 0.68 1.60 17.96
N PRO A 94 1.05 0.98 19.10
CA PRO A 94 1.10 1.70 20.38
C PRO A 94 2.34 2.59 20.51
N SER A 95 3.23 2.63 19.52
CA SER A 95 4.43 3.47 19.52
C SER A 95 4.13 4.86 18.96
N GLU A 96 4.27 5.92 19.77
CA GLU A 96 4.21 7.32 19.31
C GLU A 96 5.32 7.71 18.32
N ALA A 97 6.21 6.78 17.96
CA ALA A 97 7.36 7.06 17.11
C ALA A 97 7.01 7.29 15.63
N TYR A 98 5.80 6.89 15.18
CA TYR A 98 5.35 7.07 13.80
C TYR A 98 3.82 6.99 13.72
N VAL A 99 3.27 7.51 12.61
CA VAL A 99 1.83 7.48 12.33
C VAL A 99 1.42 6.04 11.98
N CYS A 100 1.02 5.25 12.97
CA CYS A 100 0.19 4.08 12.75
C CYS A 100 -1.23 4.38 13.22
N GLU A 101 -2.20 4.11 12.37
CA GLU A 101 -3.62 4.20 12.71
C GLU A 101 -4.29 2.87 12.45
N GLU A 102 -5.10 2.42 13.40
CA GLU A 102 -5.98 1.30 13.16
C GLU A 102 -7.33 1.79 12.65
N ILE A 103 -7.75 1.25 11.51
CA ILE A 103 -9.04 1.59 10.92
C ILE A 103 -10.07 0.64 11.49
N MET A 104 -10.72 1.07 12.56
CA MET A 104 -11.81 0.30 13.16
C MET A 104 -13.02 0.29 12.24
N CYS A 105 -13.60 -0.88 12.05
CA CYS A 105 -14.97 -0.95 11.55
C CYS A 105 -15.93 -0.75 12.72
N SER A 106 -17.15 -0.31 12.44
CA SER A 106 -18.19 -0.25 13.45
C SER A 106 -19.52 -0.57 12.82
N THR A 107 -20.26 -1.47 13.45
CA THR A 107 -21.65 -1.76 13.04
C THR A 107 -22.62 -0.62 13.34
N GLN A 108 -22.15 0.44 14.02
CA GLN A 108 -22.93 1.59 14.46
C GLN A 108 -22.54 2.91 13.75
N GLU A 109 -21.46 2.94 12.96
CA GLU A 109 -20.96 4.12 12.24
C GLU A 109 -20.93 3.89 10.71
N ASP A 110 -20.49 4.90 9.94
CA ASP A 110 -20.51 4.91 8.47
C ASP A 110 -19.60 3.87 7.77
N VAL A 111 -18.84 3.05 8.54
CA VAL A 111 -17.88 2.07 8.03
C VAL A 111 -18.34 0.64 8.34
N SER A 112 -18.97 0.00 7.35
CA SER A 112 -19.41 -1.40 7.46
C SER A 112 -18.23 -2.34 7.73
N CYS A 113 -18.42 -3.27 8.67
CA CYS A 113 -17.49 -4.38 8.93
C CYS A 113 -17.53 -5.47 7.85
N GLU A 114 -18.36 -5.33 6.82
CA GLU A 114 -18.30 -6.18 5.64
C GLU A 114 -17.09 -5.77 4.78
N GLY A 115 -16.11 -6.66 4.67
CA GLY A 115 -15.00 -6.49 3.74
C GLY A 115 -15.53 -6.38 2.30
N THR A 116 -14.89 -5.56 1.46
CA THR A 116 -15.31 -5.34 0.07
C THR A 116 -15.50 -6.69 -0.64
N THR A 117 -16.75 -7.09 -0.82
CA THR A 117 -17.12 -8.21 -1.67
C THR A 117 -16.91 -7.74 -3.11
N ALA A 118 -15.71 -7.97 -3.64
CA ALA A 118 -15.46 -7.85 -5.07
C ALA A 118 -16.16 -9.00 -5.80
N ALA A 119 -17.48 -9.07 -5.71
CA ALA A 119 -18.33 -9.91 -6.53
C ALA A 119 -19.74 -9.30 -6.56
N THR A 120 -20.09 -8.77 -7.73
CA THR A 120 -21.45 -8.45 -8.19
C THR A 120 -21.91 -7.00 -7.98
N THR A 121 -21.79 -6.18 -9.02
CA THR A 121 -23.00 -5.71 -9.71
C THR A 121 -22.66 -5.50 -11.18
N ASN A 122 -23.07 -6.46 -12.01
CA ASN A 122 -23.33 -6.20 -13.43
C ASN A 122 -24.45 -5.14 -13.51
N ILE A 123 -24.18 -4.02 -14.18
CA ILE A 123 -25.14 -3.33 -15.05
C ILE A 123 -24.39 -2.91 -16.31
#